data_AF-A0A4Y2MGI1-F1
#
_entry.id   AF-A0A4Y2MGI1-F1
#
_cell.length_a   1.000
_cell.length_b   1.000
_cell.length_c   1.000
_cell.angle_alpha   90.00
_cell.angle_beta   90.00
_cell.angle_gamma   90.00
#
_symmetry.space_group_name_H-M   'P 1'
#
loop_
_entity.id
_entity.type
_entity.pdbx_description
1 polymer ?
#
loop_
_entity_poly.entity_id
_entity_poly.type
_entity_poly.pdbx_seq_one_letter_code
_entity_poly.pdbx_strand_id
1 'polypeptide(L)'
;MTDQPLELFTDINMHMFVEKGIRGGISVITKRFSQANNKYLPNFDASKSIKHIIYLDCNNLYGASMVESLPYGGFEWISADVTLDWIQSIPQDSS
;
A
#
# COMPACT_ATOMS: atom_id res chain seq x y z
N MET A 1 21.74 -9.51 -8.20
CA MET A 1 21.66 -8.06 -8.42
C MET A 1 21.27 -7.85 -9.87
N THR A 2 20.40 -6.90 -10.17
CA THR A 2 19.78 -6.74 -11.50
C THR A 2 20.65 -5.98 -12.51
N ASP A 3 21.81 -5.46 -12.09
CA ASP A 3 22.70 -4.60 -12.87
C ASP A 3 21.99 -3.38 -13.51
N GLN A 4 20.83 -3.02 -12.99
CA GLN A 4 20.01 -1.93 -13.48
C GLN A 4 20.65 -0.58 -13.08
N PRO A 5 20.97 0.31 -14.05
CA PRO A 5 21.46 1.64 -13.72
C PRO A 5 20.35 2.48 -13.09
N LEU A 6 20.69 3.19 -12.01
CA LEU A 6 19.78 4.09 -11.31
C LEU A 6 20.06 5.53 -11.72
N GLU A 7 19.01 6.25 -12.12
CA GLU A 7 19.08 7.70 -12.29
C GLU A 7 19.14 8.39 -10.93
N LEU A 8 20.07 9.34 -10.79
CA LEU A 8 20.20 10.15 -9.58
C LEU A 8 19.45 11.46 -9.76
N PHE A 9 18.74 11.90 -8.71
CA PHE A 9 18.15 13.23 -8.71
C PHE A 9 19.24 14.30 -8.77
N THR A 10 19.14 15.18 -9.77
CA THR A 10 20.01 16.35 -9.93
C THR A 10 19.32 17.64 -9.47
N ASP A 11 17.99 17.65 -9.40
CA ASP A 11 17.17 18.73 -8.85
C ASP A 11 16.86 18.47 -7.37
N ILE A 12 17.29 19.38 -6.50
CA ILE A 12 17.02 19.34 -5.06
C ILE A 12 15.53 19.34 -4.73
N ASN A 13 14.70 19.99 -5.56
CA ASN A 13 13.27 20.05 -5.32
C ASN A 13 12.61 18.69 -5.57
N MET A 14 13.06 17.93 -6.57
CA MET A 14 12.58 16.57 -6.81
C MET A 14 12.91 15.67 -5.63
N HIS A 15 14.16 15.72 -5.16
CA HIS A 15 14.59 14.96 -3.99
C HIS A 15 13.73 15.29 -2.76
N MET A 16 13.59 16.58 -2.43
CA MET A 16 12.77 17.03 -1.29
C MET A 16 11.29 16.67 -1.44
N PHE A 17 10.75 16.67 -2.66
CA PHE A 17 9.38 16.26 -2.93
C PHE A 17 9.17 14.77 -2.63
N VAL A 18 10.07 13.90 -3.12
CA VAL A 18 10.02 12.47 -2.86
C VAL A 18 10.16 12.19 -1.37
N GLU A 19 11.15 12.77 -0.69
CA GLU A 19 11.36 12.61 0.76
C GLU A 19 10.11 13.03 1.56
N LYS A 20 9.48 14.15 1.20
CA LYS A 20 8.21 14.58 1.82
C LYS A 20 7.04 13.66 1.50
N GLY A 21 7.11 12.88 0.44
CA GLY A 21 6.11 11.89 0.03
C GLY A 21 6.24 10.54 0.72
N ILE A 22 7.42 10.20 1.25
CA ILE A 22 7.66 8.91 1.91
C ILE A 22 6.75 8.76 3.15
N ARG A 23 6.08 7.61 3.25
CA ARG A 23 5.24 7.23 4.39
C ARG A 23 5.64 5.84 4.89
N GLY A 24 5.44 5.61 6.18
CA GLY A 24 5.64 4.30 6.80
C GLY A 24 4.48 3.34 6.54
N GLY A 25 4.44 2.26 7.32
CA GLY A 25 3.34 1.30 7.29
C GLY A 25 1.99 1.92 7.64
N ILE A 26 0.93 1.40 7.02
CA ILE A 26 -0.45 1.82 7.29
C ILE A 26 -0.92 1.19 8.61
N SER A 27 -1.43 2.03 9.52
CA SER A 27 -2.09 1.58 10.75
C SER A 27 -3.47 2.22 10.85
N VAL A 28 -4.52 1.42 10.67
CA VAL A 28 -5.91 1.88 10.58
C VAL A 28 -6.83 1.00 11.42
N ILE A 29 -7.74 1.63 12.14
CA ILE A 29 -8.85 0.98 12.85
C ILE A 29 -10.16 1.43 12.19
N THR A 30 -10.76 0.57 11.37
CA THR A 30 -12.05 0.86 10.71
C THR A 30 -13.24 0.62 11.63
N LYS A 31 -13.10 -0.29 12.61
CA LYS A 31 -14.14 -0.62 13.60
C LYS A 31 -13.52 -0.77 14.98
N ARG A 32 -13.86 0.12 15.90
CA ARG A 32 -13.30 0.17 17.26
C ARG A 32 -13.56 -1.09 18.09
N PHE A 33 -14.70 -1.75 17.90
CA PHE A 33 -15.05 -2.97 18.64
C PHE A 33 -15.79 -3.98 17.76
N SER A 34 -15.36 -5.24 17.85
CA SER A 34 -15.99 -6.36 17.17
C SER A 34 -15.83 -7.59 18.05
N GLN A 35 -16.95 -8.23 18.39
CA GLN A 35 -16.95 -9.53 19.06
C GLN A 35 -17.33 -10.63 18.07
N ALA A 36 -16.65 -11.77 18.14
CA ALA A 36 -17.03 -12.96 17.40
C ALA A 36 -18.24 -13.64 18.06
N ASN A 37 -19.07 -14.32 17.27
CA ASN A 37 -20.17 -15.16 17.75
C ASN A 37 -20.20 -16.42 16.89
N ASN A 38 -19.48 -17.46 17.29
CA ASN A 38 -19.47 -18.72 16.56
C ASN A 38 -19.39 -19.90 17.53
N LYS A 39 -19.82 -21.07 17.06
CA LYS A 39 -19.99 -22.30 17.87
C LYS A 39 -18.73 -22.82 18.56
N TYR A 40 -17.55 -22.31 18.20
CA TYR A 40 -16.28 -22.72 18.81
C TYR A 40 -15.93 -21.91 20.06
N LEU A 41 -16.74 -20.89 20.40
CA LEU A 41 -16.51 -20.03 21.56
C LEU A 41 -17.41 -20.43 22.74
N PRO A 42 -16.90 -20.35 23.99
CA PRO A 42 -17.67 -20.74 25.18
C PRO A 42 -18.89 -19.85 25.45
N ASN A 43 -18.90 -18.63 24.92
CA ASN A 43 -19.98 -17.66 25.05
C ASN A 43 -20.86 -17.54 23.79
N PHE A 44 -20.89 -18.58 22.96
CA PHE A 44 -21.73 -18.61 21.76
C PHE A 44 -23.21 -18.41 22.10
N ASP A 45 -23.87 -17.54 21.35
CA ASP A 45 -25.28 -17.21 21.50
C ASP A 45 -26.02 -17.54 20.20
N ALA A 46 -26.83 -18.60 20.23
CA ALA A 46 -27.60 -19.08 19.09
C ALA A 46 -28.71 -18.11 18.64
N SER A 47 -29.08 -17.13 19.49
CA SER A 47 -30.05 -16.09 19.11
C SER A 47 -29.46 -14.99 18.24
N LYS A 48 -28.12 -14.90 18.15
CA LYS A 48 -27.39 -13.89 17.39
C LYS A 48 -26.84 -14.46 16.09
N SER A 49 -26.57 -13.58 15.13
CA SER A 49 -25.93 -13.97 13.87
C SER A 49 -24.54 -14.57 14.08
N ILE A 50 -24.21 -15.57 13.27
CA ILE A 50 -22.88 -16.19 13.30
C ILE A 50 -21.86 -15.19 12.76
N LYS A 51 -20.76 -15.02 13.48
CA LYS A 51 -19.70 -14.06 13.17
C LYS A 51 -18.32 -14.60 13.54
N HIS A 52 -17.42 -14.53 12.58
CA HIS A 52 -16.00 -14.85 12.74
C HIS A 52 -15.16 -13.58 12.69
N ILE A 53 -13.98 -13.62 13.32
CA ILE A 53 -12.94 -12.60 13.20
C ILE A 53 -11.73 -13.31 12.60
N ILE A 54 -11.18 -12.73 11.54
CA ILE A 54 -9.99 -13.24 10.87
C ILE A 54 -8.78 -12.39 11.26
N TYR A 55 -7.64 -13.04 11.42
CA TYR A 55 -6.35 -12.39 11.57
C TYR A 55 -5.45 -12.87 10.44
N LEU A 56 -4.97 -11.92 9.63
CA LEU A 56 -4.11 -12.18 8.48
C LEU A 56 -2.81 -11.41 8.68
N ASP A 57 -1.71 -12.04 8.33
CA ASP A 57 -0.39 -11.43 8.34
C ASP A 57 0.37 -11.81 7.06
N CYS A 58 1.07 -10.84 6.48
CA CYS A 58 1.87 -11.04 5.28
C CYS A 58 3.32 -11.35 5.67
N ASN A 59 3.75 -12.58 5.42
CA ASN A 59 5.15 -12.96 5.59
C ASN A 59 6.04 -12.14 4.64
N ASN A 60 6.98 -11.38 5.20
CA ASN A 60 7.94 -10.57 4.43
C ASN A 60 7.27 -9.55 3.48
N LEU A 61 6.33 -8.74 4.00
CA LEU A 61 5.58 -7.74 3.23
C LEU A 61 6.48 -6.87 2.33
N TYR A 62 7.55 -6.27 2.87
CA TYR A 62 8.43 -5.43 2.08
C TYR A 62 9.22 -6.21 1.03
N GLY A 63 9.69 -7.42 1.34
CA GLY A 63 10.37 -8.25 0.35
C GLY A 63 9.46 -8.65 -0.81
N ALA A 64 8.17 -8.88 -0.54
CA ALA A 64 7.18 -9.09 -1.59
C ALA A 64 7.02 -7.84 -2.47
N SER A 65 6.98 -6.64 -1.88
CA SER A 65 6.94 -5.40 -2.68
C SER A 65 8.23 -5.11 -3.43
N MET A 66 9.38 -5.58 -2.94
CA MET A 66 10.69 -5.38 -3.56
C MET A 66 10.94 -6.27 -4.79
N VAL A 67 10.13 -7.31 -5.02
CA VAL A 67 10.21 -8.13 -6.23
C VAL A 67 9.31 -7.61 -7.36
N GLU A 68 8.44 -6.64 -7.07
CA GLU A 68 7.64 -5.94 -8.06
C GLU A 68 8.46 -4.87 -8.79
N SER A 69 7.92 -4.32 -9.87
CA SER A 69 8.55 -3.22 -10.61
C SER A 69 8.69 -1.98 -9.74
N LEU A 70 9.93 -1.46 -9.62
CA LEU A 70 10.25 -0.25 -8.86
C LEU A 70 10.79 0.86 -9.80
N PRO A 71 10.52 2.14 -9.49
CA PRO A 71 11.08 3.26 -10.25
C PRO A 71 12.62 3.25 -10.19
N TYR A 72 13.26 3.40 -11.35
CA TYR A 72 14.73 3.45 -11.46
C TYR A 72 15.26 4.66 -12.25
N GLY A 73 14.40 5.39 -12.97
CA GLY A 73 14.75 6.57 -13.77
C GLY A 73 13.58 7.10 -14.60
N GLY A 74 13.87 8.05 -15.50
CA GLY A 74 12.89 8.82 -16.28
C GLY A 74 12.21 9.90 -15.46
N PHE A 75 12.87 10.48 -14.45
CA PHE A 75 12.22 11.40 -13.52
C PHE A 75 12.06 12.80 -14.13
N GLU A 76 10.82 13.25 -14.29
CA GLU A 76 10.50 14.57 -14.83
C GLU A 76 9.33 15.24 -14.10
N TRP A 77 9.35 16.57 -14.06
CA TRP A 77 8.21 17.35 -13.59
C TRP A 77 7.14 17.36 -14.67
N ILE A 78 5.91 16.99 -14.32
CA ILE A 78 4.76 17.11 -15.22
C ILE A 78 4.35 18.59 -15.31
N SER A 79 4.26 19.13 -16.53
CA SER A 79 3.86 20.53 -16.78
C SER A 79 2.34 20.74 -16.86
N ALA A 80 1.55 19.67 -16.82
CA ALA A 80 0.11 19.70 -16.97
C ALA A 80 -0.62 19.87 -15.63
N ASP A 81 -1.85 20.40 -15.67
CA ASP A 81 -2.78 20.36 -14.54
C ASP A 81 -3.13 18.89 -14.25
N VAL A 82 -2.48 18.32 -13.24
CA VAL A 82 -2.69 16.93 -12.82
C VAL A 82 -4.03 16.83 -12.09
N THR A 83 -5.01 16.16 -12.72
CA THR A 83 -6.28 15.81 -12.08
C THR A 83 -6.27 14.36 -11.61
N LEU A 84 -7.11 14.04 -10.62
CA LEU A 84 -7.32 12.67 -10.15
C LEU A 84 -7.78 11.73 -11.27
N ASP A 85 -8.69 12.21 -12.12
CA ASP A 85 -9.20 11.43 -13.25
C ASP A 85 -8.10 11.11 -14.27
N TRP A 86 -7.21 12.08 -14.53
CA TRP A 86 -6.05 11.87 -15.38
C TRP A 86 -5.10 10.82 -14.80
N ILE A 87 -4.76 10.90 -13.50
CA ILE A 87 -3.92 9.89 -12.83
C ILE A 87 -4.53 8.48 -12.96
N GLN A 88 -5.84 8.35 -12.75
CA GLN A 88 -6.54 7.06 -12.82
C GLN A 88 -6.65 6.50 -14.25
N SER A 89 -6.49 7.34 -15.28
CA SER A 89 -6.50 6.93 -16.68
C SER A 89 -5.17 6.32 -17.15
N ILE A 90 -4.08 6.53 -16.40
CA ILE A 90 -2.77 5.98 -16.74
C ILE A 90 -2.84 4.46 -16.54
N PRO A 91 -2.47 3.65 -17.55
CA PRO A 91 -2.44 2.20 -17.40
C PRO A 91 -1.56 1.78 -16.22
N GLN A 92 -1.98 0.75 -15.50
CA GLN A 92 -1.17 0.19 -14.43
C GLN A 92 0.03 -0.54 -15.07
N ASP A 93 1.23 0.04 -14.98
CA ASP A 93 2.45 -0.50 -15.60
C ASP A 93 3.03 -1.74 -14.89
N SER A 94 2.37 -2.24 -13.84
CA SER A 94 2.80 -3.46 -13.14
C SER A 94 2.44 -4.71 -13.96
N SER A 95 3.41 -5.14 -14.78
CA SER A 95 3.50 -6.48 -15.38
C SER A 95 4.45 -7.36 -14.57
#